data_AF-A0A938H2K1-F1
#
_entry.id   AF-A0A938H2K1-F1
#
_cell.length_a   1.000
_cell.length_b   1.000
_cell.length_c   1.000
_cell.angle_alpha   90.00
_cell.angle_beta   90.00
_cell.angle_gamma   90.00
#
_symmetry.space_group_name_H-M   'P 1'
#
loop_
_entity.id
_entity.type
_entity.pdbx_description
1 polymer ?
#
loop_
_entity_poly.entity_id
_entity_poly.type
_entity_poly.pdbx_seq_one_letter_code
_entity_poly.pdbx_strand_id
1 'polypeptide(L)'
;MDAALDQPVLVLNRLWQAVNIVGARRAFGLLARGHAQVVHHYEDDFRVFSMLDWIDFSVHNPPIAALESVHTPTRTIRLPRVILLTFFDKLPCKELKLTRNNVFERDKATCQYCARPMPREQLNLDHVIPRDYGGKTTWENIVCSCVRCNTRKANRLPHEAGMRLIRKPVRPKWRPVISLVLGNQQHEVWKDFLDVAYWNVELEE
;
A
#
# COMPACT_ATOMS: atom_id res chain seq x y z
N MET A 1 12.94 -25.84 -2.63
CA MET A 1 13.49 -25.36 -3.91
C MET A 1 12.50 -24.33 -4.45
N ASP A 2 12.29 -23.20 -3.78
CA ASP A 2 12.75 -21.89 -4.27
C ASP A 2 12.41 -20.74 -3.28
N ALA A 3 12.33 -21.03 -1.97
CA ALA A 3 11.82 -20.07 -0.97
C ALA A 3 12.56 -18.71 -0.92
N ALA A 4 13.82 -18.66 -1.39
CA ALA A 4 14.60 -17.44 -1.56
C ALA A 4 14.07 -16.55 -2.70
N LEU A 5 13.59 -17.13 -3.80
CA LEU A 5 13.09 -16.40 -4.97
C LEU A 5 11.68 -15.80 -4.76
N ASP A 6 10.96 -16.29 -3.75
CA ASP A 6 9.67 -15.74 -3.34
C ASP A 6 9.80 -14.68 -2.24
N GLN A 7 11.02 -14.42 -1.74
CA GLN A 7 11.26 -13.38 -0.76
C GLN A 7 10.82 -12.01 -1.28
N PRO A 8 10.19 -11.19 -0.43
CA PRO A 8 9.69 -9.90 -0.86
C PRO A 8 10.85 -8.91 -1.05
N VAL A 9 10.72 -8.08 -2.07
CA VAL A 9 11.66 -7.04 -2.48
C VAL A 9 10.88 -5.75 -2.67
N LEU A 10 11.35 -4.68 -2.01
CA LEU A 10 10.76 -3.36 -2.14
C LEU A 10 11.17 -2.72 -3.47
N VAL A 11 10.19 -2.16 -4.18
CA VAL A 11 10.41 -1.45 -5.43
C VAL A 11 10.21 0.04 -5.20
N LEU A 12 11.23 0.82 -5.52
CA LEU A 12 11.22 2.27 -5.51
C LEU A 12 11.06 2.82 -6.94
N ASN A 13 10.40 3.94 -7.11
CA ASN A 13 10.46 4.72 -8.35
C ASN A 13 11.76 5.54 -8.42
N ARG A 14 12.04 6.16 -9.56
CA ARG A 14 13.22 7.02 -9.78
C ARG A 14 13.33 8.18 -8.78
N LEU A 15 12.22 8.57 -8.15
CA LEU A 15 12.17 9.59 -7.09
C LEU A 15 12.43 9.02 -5.68
N TRP A 16 12.92 7.77 -5.58
CA TRP A 16 13.20 7.07 -4.32
C TRP A 16 11.97 6.81 -3.45
N GLN A 17 10.77 6.87 -4.03
CA GLN A 17 9.53 6.61 -3.32
C GLN A 17 9.13 5.17 -3.50
N ALA A 18 8.70 4.53 -2.41
CA ALA A 18 8.22 3.16 -2.44
C ALA A 18 6.91 3.06 -3.25
N VAL A 19 6.91 2.19 -4.28
CA VAL A 19 5.77 2.04 -5.20
C VAL A 19 5.14 0.65 -5.19
N ASN A 20 5.90 -0.40 -4.91
CA ASN A 20 5.37 -1.77 -4.89
C ASN A 20 6.26 -2.72 -4.07
N ILE A 21 5.74 -3.91 -3.77
CA ILE A 21 6.51 -5.04 -3.24
C ILE A 21 6.34 -6.21 -4.21
N VAL A 22 7.44 -6.82 -4.62
CA VAL A 22 7.46 -7.94 -5.57
C VAL A 22 8.31 -9.09 -5.03
N GLY A 23 8.11 -10.31 -5.53
CA GLY A 23 9.02 -11.41 -5.22
C GLY A 23 10.40 -11.24 -5.89
N ALA A 24 11.44 -11.78 -5.27
CA ALA A 24 12.82 -11.67 -5.75
C ALA A 24 13.01 -12.18 -7.18
N ARG A 25 12.28 -13.22 -7.61
CA ARG A 25 12.26 -13.68 -9.01
C ARG A 25 11.93 -12.56 -9.98
N ARG A 26 10.91 -11.76 -9.67
CA ARG A 26 10.50 -10.62 -10.51
C ARG A 26 11.54 -9.49 -10.43
N ALA A 27 12.11 -9.25 -9.25
CA ALA A 27 13.16 -8.25 -9.06
C ALA A 27 14.38 -8.54 -9.94
N PHE A 28 14.92 -9.77 -9.93
CA PHE A 28 16.00 -10.16 -10.83
C PHE A 28 15.64 -10.01 -12.30
N GLY A 29 14.39 -10.31 -12.68
CA GLY A 29 13.91 -10.06 -14.04
C GLY A 29 13.94 -8.58 -14.45
N LEU A 30 13.74 -7.65 -13.51
CA LEU A 30 13.84 -6.21 -13.78
C LEU A 30 15.31 -5.76 -13.87
N LEU A 31 16.17 -6.27 -12.98
CA LEU A 31 17.61 -6.00 -12.97
C LEU A 31 18.29 -6.50 -14.25
N ALA A 32 18.01 -7.73 -14.67
CA ALA A 32 18.60 -8.35 -15.86
C ALA A 32 18.24 -7.61 -17.17
N ARG A 33 17.12 -6.88 -17.19
CA ARG A 33 16.70 -6.05 -18.33
C ARG A 33 17.23 -4.61 -18.27
N GLY A 34 17.97 -4.25 -17.22
CA GLY A 34 18.43 -2.87 -16.98
C GLY A 34 17.30 -1.89 -16.64
N HIS A 35 16.12 -2.39 -16.23
CA HIS A 35 14.97 -1.56 -15.85
C HIS A 35 14.96 -1.19 -14.36
N ALA A 36 15.87 -1.77 -13.59
CA ALA A 36 16.06 -1.47 -12.19
C ALA A 36 17.53 -1.56 -11.80
N GLN A 37 17.87 -0.97 -10.67
CA GLN A 37 19.17 -1.08 -10.00
C GLN A 37 18.94 -1.52 -8.55
N VAL A 38 19.92 -2.18 -7.94
CA VAL A 38 19.83 -2.59 -6.53
C VAL A 38 20.25 -1.43 -5.64
N VAL A 39 19.46 -1.15 -4.60
CA VAL A 39 19.84 -0.19 -3.57
C VAL A 39 20.31 -0.97 -2.34
N HIS A 40 21.51 -0.66 -1.86
CA HIS A 40 22.09 -1.29 -0.69
C HIS A 40 22.70 -0.24 0.24
N HIS A 41 22.43 -0.37 1.52
CA HIS A 41 22.98 0.49 2.57
C HIS A 41 24.41 0.07 2.90
N TYR A 42 25.34 1.02 2.95
CA TYR A 42 26.75 0.79 3.28
C TYR A 42 27.30 2.00 4.02
N GLU A 43 27.76 1.82 5.27
CA GLU A 43 28.43 2.87 6.07
C GLU A 43 27.69 4.21 6.07
N ASP A 44 26.39 4.19 6.40
CA ASP A 44 25.50 5.36 6.51
C ASP A 44 25.15 6.07 5.18
N ASP A 45 25.48 5.47 4.03
CA ASP A 45 25.06 5.96 2.70
C ASP A 45 24.39 4.86 1.86
N PHE A 46 23.64 5.26 0.83
CA PHE A 46 22.99 4.36 -0.11
C PHE A 46 23.81 4.23 -1.41
N ARG A 47 24.23 3.00 -1.71
CA ARG A 47 24.87 2.69 -2.98
C ARG A 47 23.89 2.01 -3.94
N VAL A 48 23.96 2.42 -5.20
CA VAL A 48 23.13 1.90 -6.29
C VAL A 48 24.00 1.04 -7.20
N PHE A 49 23.60 -0.21 -7.39
CA PHE A 49 24.35 -1.20 -8.18
C PHE A 49 23.58 -1.60 -9.43
N SER A 50 24.26 -1.72 -10.57
CA SER A 50 23.72 -2.46 -11.70
C SER A 50 23.65 -3.96 -11.36
N MET A 51 22.99 -4.76 -12.21
CA MET A 51 22.94 -6.21 -12.00
C MET A 51 24.34 -6.84 -11.95
N LEU A 52 25.24 -6.41 -12.84
CA LEU A 52 26.59 -6.98 -12.91
C LEU A 52 27.41 -6.60 -11.67
N ASP A 53 27.39 -5.32 -11.31
CA ASP A 53 28.10 -4.83 -10.11
C ASP A 53 27.57 -5.51 -8.84
N TRP A 54 26.26 -5.78 -8.78
CA TRP A 54 25.66 -6.48 -7.64
C TRP A 54 26.09 -7.94 -7.54
N ILE A 55 26.24 -8.64 -8.68
CA ILE A 55 26.78 -10.01 -8.69
C ILE A 55 28.21 -9.99 -8.16
N ASP A 56 29.03 -9.09 -8.67
CA ASP A 56 30.44 -9.01 -8.29
C ASP A 56 30.57 -8.63 -6.81
N PHE A 57 29.77 -7.66 -6.34
CA PHE A 57 29.68 -7.33 -4.91
C PHE A 57 29.27 -8.54 -4.05
N SER A 58 28.31 -9.34 -4.52
CA SER A 58 27.82 -10.53 -3.81
C SER A 58 28.88 -11.63 -3.66
N VAL A 59 29.78 -11.75 -4.65
CA VAL A 59 30.90 -12.72 -4.59
C VAL A 59 31.90 -12.31 -3.51
N HIS A 60 32.22 -11.01 -3.42
CA HIS A 60 33.17 -10.49 -2.43
C HIS A 60 32.55 -10.34 -1.03
N ASN A 61 31.22 -10.28 -0.94
CA ASN A 61 30.47 -10.13 0.31
C ASN A 61 29.38 -11.21 0.33
N PRO A 62 29.70 -12.47 0.67
CA PRO A 62 28.70 -13.52 0.72
C PRO A 62 27.66 -13.26 1.84
N PRO A 63 26.39 -13.63 1.64
CA PRO A 63 25.36 -13.46 2.66
C PRO A 63 25.54 -14.42 3.83
N ILE A 64 25.09 -14.00 5.01
CA ILE A 64 25.27 -14.72 6.27
C ILE A 64 24.23 -15.83 6.44
N ALA A 65 23.07 -15.72 5.77
CA ALA A 65 21.97 -16.69 5.86
C ALA A 65 21.53 -17.19 4.47
N ALA A 66 21.18 -18.49 4.39
CA ALA A 66 20.81 -19.17 3.14
C ALA A 66 19.55 -18.58 2.47
N LEU A 67 18.62 -18.01 3.24
CA LEU A 67 17.42 -17.32 2.74
C LEU A 67 17.71 -15.92 2.18
N GLU A 68 18.97 -15.50 2.15
CA GLU A 68 19.41 -14.20 1.64
C GLU A 68 20.27 -14.32 0.37
N SER A 69 20.36 -15.53 -0.19
CA SER A 69 21.06 -15.80 -1.44
C SER A 69 20.21 -16.56 -2.44
N VAL A 70 20.49 -16.31 -3.71
CA VAL A 70 20.15 -17.18 -4.82
C VAL A 70 21.44 -17.77 -5.36
N HIS A 71 21.43 -19.06 -5.66
CA HIS A 71 22.58 -19.77 -6.21
C HIS A 71 22.36 -20.00 -7.70
N THR A 72 23.38 -19.70 -8.48
CA THR A 72 23.55 -20.23 -9.84
C THR A 72 24.57 -21.37 -9.79
N PRO A 73 24.73 -22.17 -10.86
CA PRO A 73 25.74 -23.23 -10.87
C PRO A 73 27.17 -22.75 -10.60
N THR A 74 27.45 -21.47 -10.83
CA THR A 74 28.81 -20.91 -10.75
C THR A 74 28.96 -19.80 -9.71
N ARG A 75 27.87 -19.24 -9.17
CA ARG A 75 27.92 -18.06 -8.30
C ARG A 75 26.84 -18.08 -7.23
N THR A 76 27.14 -17.46 -6.10
CA THR A 76 26.15 -17.14 -5.07
C THR A 76 25.86 -15.64 -5.13
N ILE A 77 24.60 -15.28 -5.34
CA ILE A 77 24.15 -13.90 -5.54
C ILE A 77 23.29 -13.50 -4.34
N ARG A 78 23.58 -12.37 -3.69
CA ARG A 78 22.76 -11.86 -2.60
C ARG A 78 21.39 -11.43 -3.12
N LEU A 79 20.36 -11.65 -2.32
CA LEU A 79 19.01 -11.19 -2.62
C LEU A 79 18.94 -9.65 -2.56
N PRO A 80 18.48 -8.98 -3.63
CA PRO A 80 18.27 -7.54 -3.59
C PRO A 80 17.03 -7.25 -2.74
N ARG A 81 17.21 -6.61 -1.58
CA ARG A 81 16.08 -6.27 -0.67
C ARG A 81 15.29 -5.05 -1.15
N VAL A 82 15.94 -4.15 -1.87
CA VAL A 82 15.37 -2.92 -2.42
C VAL A 82 15.91 -2.73 -3.84
N ILE A 83 15.02 -2.41 -4.77
CA ILE A 83 15.38 -2.05 -6.14
C ILE A 83 14.79 -0.69 -6.53
N LEU A 84 15.55 0.07 -7.31
CA LEU A 84 15.19 1.38 -7.84
C LEU A 84 14.89 1.28 -9.33
N LEU A 85 13.69 1.68 -9.77
CA LEU A 85 13.34 1.71 -11.18
C LEU A 85 14.04 2.87 -11.90
N THR A 86 14.64 2.59 -13.06
CA THR A 86 15.46 3.57 -13.80
C THR A 86 14.65 4.61 -14.58
N PHE A 87 13.47 4.24 -15.06
CA PHE A 87 12.64 5.07 -15.95
C PHE A 87 11.26 5.41 -15.39
N PHE A 88 10.82 4.77 -14.31
CA PHE A 88 9.50 5.00 -13.74
C PHE A 88 9.59 6.06 -12.65
N ASP A 89 9.02 7.24 -12.90
CA ASP A 89 9.01 8.41 -12.02
C ASP A 89 7.64 8.66 -11.36
N LYS A 90 6.61 7.94 -11.79
CA LYS A 90 5.26 8.10 -11.25
C LYS A 90 5.19 7.54 -9.84
N LEU A 91 4.54 8.27 -8.94
CA LEU A 91 3.89 7.64 -7.81
C LEU A 91 2.75 6.78 -8.35
N PRO A 92 2.51 5.56 -7.85
CA PRO A 92 1.28 4.84 -8.11
C PRO A 92 0.17 5.56 -7.34
N CYS A 93 -0.19 6.78 -7.73
CA CYS A 93 -1.41 7.43 -7.31
C CYS A 93 -2.56 6.72 -8.03
N LYS A 94 -2.79 5.46 -7.66
CA LYS A 94 -4.08 4.82 -7.94
C LYS A 94 -5.07 5.65 -7.16
N GLU A 95 -5.78 6.53 -7.86
CA GLU A 95 -6.97 7.16 -7.33
C GLU A 95 -7.78 6.09 -6.60
N LEU A 96 -8.02 6.31 -5.30
CA LEU A 96 -8.78 5.36 -4.52
C LEU A 96 -10.21 5.35 -5.06
N LYS A 97 -10.51 4.34 -5.87
CA LYS A 97 -11.83 4.17 -6.49
C LYS A 97 -12.87 4.01 -5.38
N LEU A 98 -14.01 4.66 -5.55
CA LEU A 98 -15.15 4.49 -4.66
C LEU A 98 -15.77 3.12 -4.91
N THR A 99 -15.36 2.12 -4.15
CA THR A 99 -15.90 0.76 -4.18
C THR A 99 -16.51 0.40 -2.83
N ARG A 100 -17.40 -0.60 -2.80
CA ARG A 100 -18.02 -1.08 -1.56
C ARG A 100 -16.97 -1.52 -0.53
N ASN A 101 -15.95 -2.25 -0.96
CA ASN A 101 -14.85 -2.67 -0.10
C ASN A 101 -14.09 -1.49 0.48
N ASN A 102 -13.74 -0.49 -0.35
CA ASN A 102 -12.97 0.66 0.13
C ASN A 102 -13.78 1.54 1.10
N VAL A 103 -15.11 1.64 0.92
CA VAL A 103 -15.98 2.33 1.91
C VAL A 103 -16.07 1.55 3.21
N PHE A 104 -16.20 0.23 3.14
CA PHE A 104 -16.22 -0.63 4.34
C PHE A 104 -14.90 -0.57 5.10
N GLU A 105 -13.77 -0.50 4.40
CA GLU A 105 -12.45 -0.33 5.01
C GLU A 105 -12.29 1.06 5.64
N ARG A 106 -12.68 2.12 4.93
CA ARG A 106 -12.69 3.49 5.47
C ARG A 106 -13.50 3.57 6.77
N ASP A 107 -14.67 2.96 6.79
CA ASP A 107 -15.62 3.02 7.89
C ASP A 107 -15.42 1.87 8.90
N LYS A 108 -14.34 1.09 8.78
CA LYS A 108 -13.99 -0.06 9.65
C LYS A 108 -15.17 -1.01 9.90
N ALA A 109 -15.92 -1.33 8.83
CA ALA A 109 -17.13 -2.15 8.88
C ALA A 109 -18.10 -1.73 10.00
N THR A 110 -18.23 -0.42 10.22
CA THR A 110 -19.06 0.16 11.27
C THR A 110 -20.14 1.05 10.66
N CYS A 111 -21.39 0.81 11.05
CA CYS A 111 -22.53 1.63 10.60
C CYS A 111 -22.35 3.08 11.06
N GLN A 112 -22.33 4.01 10.11
CA GLN A 112 -22.09 5.44 10.37
C GLN A 112 -23.24 6.16 11.07
N TYR A 113 -24.37 5.47 11.30
CA TYR A 113 -25.54 6.01 11.99
C TYR A 113 -25.72 5.49 13.43
N CYS A 114 -25.41 4.22 13.69
CA CYS A 114 -25.63 3.60 15.01
C CYS A 114 -24.35 3.15 15.73
N ALA A 115 -23.19 3.36 15.11
CA ALA A 115 -21.86 3.09 15.66
C ALA A 115 -21.56 1.62 15.94
N ARG A 116 -22.42 0.71 15.47
CA ARG A 116 -22.23 -0.73 15.68
C ARG A 116 -21.34 -1.32 14.58
N PRO A 117 -20.22 -1.96 14.93
CA PRO A 117 -19.47 -2.80 14.00
C PRO A 117 -20.28 -4.06 13.68
N MET A 118 -20.24 -4.50 12.42
CA MET A 118 -20.97 -5.67 11.95
C MET A 118 -20.19 -6.40 10.85
N PRO A 119 -20.49 -7.68 10.59
CA PRO A 119 -20.00 -8.38 9.39
C PRO A 119 -20.40 -7.64 8.10
N ARG A 120 -19.54 -7.70 7.07
CA ARG A 120 -19.72 -6.95 5.80
C ARG A 120 -21.02 -7.34 5.09
N GLU A 121 -21.52 -8.54 5.32
CA GLU A 121 -22.75 -9.11 4.75
C GLU A 121 -24.01 -8.43 5.31
N GLN A 122 -23.92 -7.86 6.51
CA GLN A 122 -25.03 -7.15 7.18
C GLN A 122 -24.99 -5.63 6.97
N LEU A 123 -23.97 -5.15 6.25
CA LEU A 123 -23.73 -3.75 5.97
C LEU A 123 -24.04 -3.44 4.51
N ASN A 124 -24.52 -2.23 4.27
CA ASN A 124 -24.85 -1.64 2.98
C ASN A 124 -24.14 -0.29 2.82
N LEU A 125 -24.22 0.25 1.61
CA LEU A 125 -23.87 1.63 1.33
C LEU A 125 -25.14 2.47 1.33
N ASP A 126 -25.07 3.67 1.90
CA ASP A 126 -26.14 4.65 1.86
C ASP A 126 -25.63 6.01 1.40
N HIS A 127 -26.50 6.72 0.69
CA HIS A 127 -26.29 8.09 0.25
C HIS A 127 -26.77 9.03 1.36
N VAL A 128 -25.84 9.77 1.98
CA VAL A 128 -26.17 10.72 3.06
C VAL A 128 -27.21 11.73 2.59
N ILE A 129 -26.99 12.36 1.45
CA ILE A 129 -27.97 13.10 0.66
C ILE A 129 -28.59 12.09 -0.32
N PRO A 130 -29.88 11.77 -0.21
CA PRO A 130 -30.55 10.84 -1.14
C PRO A 130 -30.43 11.28 -2.60
N ARG A 131 -30.52 10.32 -3.53
CA ARG A 131 -30.45 10.62 -4.97
C ARG A 131 -31.58 11.55 -5.43
N ASP A 132 -32.77 11.40 -4.84
CA ASP A 132 -33.94 12.24 -5.11
C ASP A 132 -33.69 13.72 -4.76
N TYR A 133 -32.76 13.98 -3.84
CA TYR A 133 -32.30 15.32 -3.44
C TYR A 133 -31.04 15.75 -4.21
N GLY A 134 -30.71 15.07 -5.31
CA GLY A 134 -29.52 15.35 -6.13
C GLY A 134 -28.22 14.76 -5.58
N GLY A 135 -28.30 13.85 -4.59
CA GLY A 135 -27.15 13.24 -3.96
C GLY A 135 -26.29 12.41 -4.92
N LYS A 136 -25.04 12.83 -5.13
CA LYS A 136 -24.08 12.14 -6.01
C LYS A 136 -23.43 10.94 -5.34
N THR A 137 -23.02 9.94 -6.12
CA THR A 137 -22.21 8.81 -5.63
C THR A 137 -20.75 9.24 -5.53
N THR A 138 -20.39 9.85 -4.40
CA THR A 138 -19.05 10.40 -4.12
C THR A 138 -18.55 9.95 -2.75
N TRP A 139 -17.25 10.12 -2.49
CA TRP A 139 -16.66 9.79 -1.20
C TRP A 139 -17.27 10.58 -0.05
N GLU A 140 -17.72 11.80 -0.35
CA GLU A 140 -18.31 12.77 0.56
C GLU A 140 -19.81 12.54 0.80
N ASN A 141 -20.41 11.59 0.09
CA ASN A 141 -21.84 11.31 0.20
C ASN A 141 -22.18 9.83 0.44
N ILE A 142 -21.22 8.92 0.29
CA ILE A 142 -21.43 7.48 0.55
C ILE A 142 -20.87 7.10 1.91
N VAL A 143 -21.68 6.39 2.70
CA VAL A 143 -21.31 5.84 4.02
C VAL A 143 -21.71 4.38 4.16
N CYS A 144 -21.03 3.68 5.07
CA CYS A 144 -21.46 2.37 5.55
C CYS A 144 -22.70 2.50 6.44
N SER A 145 -23.73 1.71 6.18
CA SER A 145 -24.97 1.67 6.99
C SER A 145 -25.43 0.22 7.20
N CYS A 146 -25.97 -0.10 8.37
CA CYS A 146 -26.68 -1.38 8.54
C CYS A 146 -28.08 -1.30 7.91
N VAL A 147 -28.66 -2.45 7.56
CA VAL A 147 -29.99 -2.54 6.94
C VAL A 147 -31.04 -1.75 7.73
N ARG A 148 -31.10 -1.93 9.06
CA ARG A 148 -32.08 -1.26 9.93
C ARG A 148 -31.98 0.27 9.87
N CYS A 149 -30.75 0.82 9.93
CA CYS A 149 -30.54 2.27 9.85
C CYS A 149 -30.84 2.79 8.45
N ASN A 150 -30.44 2.07 7.41
CA ASN A 150 -30.69 2.44 6.03
C ASN A 150 -32.20 2.53 5.74
N THR A 151 -32.97 1.52 6.17
CA THR A 151 -34.43 1.52 6.04
C THR A 151 -35.09 2.63 6.85
N ARG A 152 -34.60 2.93 8.07
CA ARG A 152 -35.11 4.04 8.88
C ARG A 152 -34.87 5.40 8.20
N LYS A 153 -33.69 5.61 7.60
CA LYS A 153 -33.39 6.86 6.88
C LYS A 153 -34.24 6.97 5.61
N ALA A 154 -34.28 5.92 4.80
CA ALA A 154 -34.93 5.90 3.49
C ALA A 154 -34.48 7.10 2.62
N ASN A 155 -35.40 7.75 1.91
CA ASN A 155 -35.13 8.90 1.04
C ASN A 155 -35.11 10.25 1.78
N ARG A 156 -34.79 10.25 3.09
CA ARG A 156 -34.67 11.46 3.90
C ARG A 156 -33.21 11.79 4.19
N LEU A 157 -32.94 13.05 4.52
CA LEU A 157 -31.67 13.46 5.11
C LEU A 157 -31.54 12.87 6.53
N PRO A 158 -30.31 12.65 7.04
CA PRO A 158 -30.12 12.06 8.36
C PRO A 158 -30.89 12.82 9.45
N HIS A 159 -30.85 14.15 9.43
CA HIS A 159 -31.53 14.97 10.44
C HIS A 159 -33.06 14.84 10.38
N GLU A 160 -33.66 14.71 9.20
CA GLU A 160 -35.10 14.48 9.01
C GLU A 160 -35.53 13.08 9.50
N ALA A 161 -34.62 12.11 9.52
CA ALA A 161 -34.86 10.78 10.08
C ALA A 161 -34.57 10.69 11.59
N GLY A 162 -34.19 11.81 12.23
CA GLY A 162 -33.73 11.84 13.62
C GLY A 162 -32.43 11.05 13.82
N MET A 163 -31.56 11.06 12.80
CA MET A 163 -30.29 10.35 12.75
C MET A 163 -29.16 11.35 12.57
N ARG A 164 -27.96 10.97 12.99
CA ARG A 164 -26.73 11.75 12.79
C ARG A 164 -25.63 10.85 12.32
N LEU A 165 -24.73 11.41 11.54
CA LEU A 165 -23.50 10.74 11.17
C LEU A 165 -22.52 10.83 12.33
N ILE A 166 -21.84 9.72 12.61
CA ILE A 166 -20.78 9.68 13.63
C ILE A 166 -19.53 10.41 13.11
N ARG A 167 -19.27 10.29 11.81
CA ARG A 167 -18.15 10.95 11.14
C ARG A 167 -18.61 11.52 9.81
N LYS A 168 -18.07 12.69 9.45
CA LYS A 168 -18.25 13.26 8.11
C LYS A 168 -17.56 12.35 7.08
N PRO A 169 -18.29 11.85 6.06
CA PRO A 169 -17.67 11.09 4.97
C PRO A 169 -16.71 12.00 4.21
N VAL A 170 -15.49 11.54 4.07
CA VAL A 170 -14.44 12.20 3.28
C VAL A 170 -13.70 11.15 2.47
N ARG A 171 -13.07 11.57 1.37
CA ARG A 171 -12.13 10.73 0.65
C ARG A 171 -10.96 10.38 1.58
N PRO A 172 -10.63 9.08 1.74
CA PRO A 172 -9.43 8.69 2.48
C PRO A 172 -8.20 9.33 1.82
N LYS A 173 -7.30 9.91 2.63
CA LYS A 173 -5.96 10.26 2.16
C LYS A 173 -5.32 8.97 1.62
N TRP A 174 -4.75 9.02 0.42
CA TRP A 174 -4.13 7.85 -0.18
C TRP A 174 -2.99 7.39 0.73
N ARG A 175 -3.08 6.15 1.20
CA ARG A 175 -1.94 5.47 1.82
C ARG A 175 -1.36 4.53 0.78
N PRO A 176 -0.06 4.61 0.47
CA PRO A 176 0.58 3.64 -0.39
C PRO A 176 0.25 2.23 0.11
N VAL A 177 -0.03 1.30 -0.81
CA VAL A 177 -0.27 -0.13 -0.50
C VAL A 177 0.81 -0.70 0.42
N ILE A 178 2.02 -0.17 0.30
CA ILE A 178 3.17 -0.47 1.15
C ILE A 178 2.90 -0.19 2.65
N SER A 179 2.21 0.90 3.01
CA SER A 179 1.83 1.22 4.39
C SER A 179 0.96 0.13 5.04
N LEU A 180 0.20 -0.64 4.25
CA LEU A 180 -0.61 -1.76 4.73
C LEU A 180 0.21 -3.05 4.87
N VAL A 181 1.16 -3.29 3.96
CA VAL A 181 2.05 -4.46 4.01
C VAL A 181 3.02 -4.39 5.20
N LEU A 182 3.39 -3.18 5.62
CA LEU A 182 4.31 -2.92 6.73
C LEU A 182 3.71 -3.08 8.14
N GLY A 183 2.39 -3.27 8.25
CA GLY A 183 1.77 -3.68 9.51
C GLY A 183 2.32 -5.03 10.02
N ASN A 184 2.90 -5.83 9.11
CA ASN A 184 3.66 -7.04 9.41
C ASN A 184 5.16 -6.76 9.19
N GLN A 185 5.82 -6.29 10.25
CA GLN A 185 7.27 -6.06 10.30
C GLN A 185 8.06 -7.25 9.76
N GLN A 186 8.98 -7.06 8.80
CA GLN A 186 10.05 -8.05 8.54
C GLN A 186 11.42 -7.49 8.09
N HIS A 187 11.58 -6.23 7.69
CA HIS A 187 12.90 -5.74 7.24
C HIS A 187 13.22 -4.31 7.72
N GLU A 188 14.24 -4.18 8.58
CA GLU A 188 14.73 -2.88 9.07
C GLU A 188 15.19 -1.96 7.92
N VAL A 189 15.83 -2.53 6.91
CA VAL A 189 16.33 -1.84 5.70
C VAL A 189 15.22 -1.10 4.95
N TRP A 190 13.96 -1.50 5.10
CA TRP A 190 12.87 -0.79 4.43
C TRP A 190 12.51 0.51 5.15
N LYS A 191 12.71 0.62 6.47
CA LYS A 191 12.25 1.77 7.27
C LYS A 191 12.75 3.10 6.70
N ASP A 192 14.02 3.14 6.28
CA ASP A 192 14.67 4.34 5.74
C ASP A 192 13.98 4.87 4.45
N PHE A 193 13.40 3.99 3.64
CA PHE A 193 12.68 4.36 2.41
C PHE A 193 11.19 4.63 2.62
N LEU A 194 10.68 4.32 3.81
CA LEU A 194 9.27 4.35 4.15
C LEU A 194 8.92 5.56 5.01
N ASP A 195 9.85 6.00 5.86
CA ASP A 195 9.70 7.22 6.63
C ASP A 195 9.61 8.46 5.72
N VAL A 196 10.27 8.47 4.55
CA VAL A 196 10.13 9.54 3.55
C VAL A 196 8.69 9.63 2.98
N ALA A 197 7.95 8.51 2.96
CA ALA A 197 6.53 8.52 2.62
C ALA A 197 5.64 8.99 3.78
N TYR A 198 6.16 9.01 5.01
CA TYR A 198 5.51 9.52 6.21
C TYR A 198 5.74 11.03 6.40
N TRP A 199 6.94 11.54 6.08
CA TRP A 199 7.31 12.96 6.21
C TRP A 199 6.74 13.89 5.13
N ASN A 200 6.23 13.34 4.01
CA ASN A 200 5.47 14.12 3.01
C ASN A 200 3.96 14.18 3.33
N VAL A 201 3.54 13.73 4.51
CA VAL A 201 2.23 14.03 5.04
C VAL A 201 2.37 15.37 5.76
N GLU A 202 1.83 16.45 5.18
CA GLU A 202 1.59 17.68 5.93
C GLU A 202 0.84 17.30 7.22
N LEU A 203 1.55 17.44 8.34
CA LEU A 203 0.98 17.44 9.67
C LEU A 203 0.23 18.77 9.79
N GLU A 204 -1.06 18.77 9.47
CA GLU A 204 -1.94 19.84 9.90
C GLU A 204 -2.40 19.53 11.34
N GLU A 205 -2.34 20.56 12.18
CA GLU A 205 -2.73 20.62 13.59
C GLU A 205 -4.13 20.04 13.89
#